data_AF-A0A4Z1J066-F1
#
_entry.id   AF-A0A4Z1J066-F1
#
_cell.length_a   1.000
_cell.length_b   1.000
_cell.length_c   1.000
_cell.angle_alpha   90.00
_cell.angle_beta   90.00
_cell.angle_gamma   90.00
#
_symmetry.space_group_name_H-M   'P 1'
#
loop_
_entity.id
_entity.type
_entity.pdbx_description
1 polymer ?
#
loop_
_entity_poly.entity_id
_entity_poly.type
_entity_poly.pdbx_seq_one_letter_code
_entity_poly.pdbx_strand_id
1 'polypeptide(L)'
;MSIRSAASSRASRRPASAYHAAAPSSHSSGSYFSSKSRTESILSGVTYTEPYEYGSYGSRSSDGGSEVLEEHHSTGPRASTHHQPHDESERIHSRMQVLEDKIARTRHKWADGKINPPDMLLRIANYRRILDMVATPDACRDSSLKLRVDEVHGKLKELEVEANIRRTREGDEMQDMARKDAERRENKKREESERQQRLMRERAAEKKRIRDEKEAKKKEKAEEEKQKRTEKEKKRKDHNAKFAAVMKEKKRLEKEENKKKEEQRIREGKKALEIRRRREKATRDRDDRRKASDKQAREAEEEARYQKRFTEEETRYVAKENLQKKVKKVLGGREEESRKRERERANAFAKKVMDDRKKKLKS
;
A
#
# COMPACT_ATOMS: atom_id res chain seq x y z
N MET A 1 80.15 4.49 8.21
CA MET A 1 80.64 3.65 9.32
C MET A 1 79.66 3.72 10.48
N SER A 2 79.65 2.68 11.32
CA SER A 2 78.89 2.49 12.56
C SER A 2 77.55 1.75 12.44
N ILE A 3 77.69 0.43 12.62
CA ILE A 3 76.66 -0.55 12.99
C ILE A 3 76.82 -0.73 14.50
N ARG A 4 75.74 -0.67 15.29
CA ARG A 4 75.61 -1.50 16.50
C ARG A 4 74.18 -1.97 16.71
N SER A 5 74.10 -3.26 16.95
CA SER A 5 72.92 -4.10 17.12
C SER A 5 72.45 -4.18 18.58
N ALA A 6 71.21 -4.66 18.70
CA ALA A 6 70.67 -5.54 19.75
C ALA A 6 70.19 -4.93 21.09
N ALA A 7 68.89 -5.11 21.38
CA ALA A 7 68.43 -6.11 22.35
C ALA A 7 66.89 -6.24 22.34
N SER A 8 66.43 -7.44 22.65
CA SER A 8 65.04 -7.91 22.58
C SER A 8 64.43 -8.12 23.98
N SER A 9 63.09 -7.97 24.06
CA SER A 9 62.14 -8.76 24.88
C SER A 9 61.95 -8.46 26.38
N ARG A 10 60.74 -7.97 26.79
CA ARG A 10 59.67 -8.70 27.53
C ARG A 10 58.65 -7.78 28.23
N ALA A 11 57.42 -8.33 28.40
CA ALA A 11 56.33 -7.96 29.33
C ALA A 11 55.47 -6.72 28.95
N SER A 12 54.23 -6.86 28.44
CA SER A 12 52.97 -7.35 29.03
C SER A 12 52.26 -6.36 29.98
N ARG A 13 51.04 -5.98 29.57
CA ARG A 13 49.84 -5.58 30.37
C ARG A 13 49.70 -4.13 30.87
N ARG A 14 48.89 -3.35 30.12
CA ARG A 14 47.70 -2.52 30.51
C ARG A 14 47.68 -1.15 29.79
N PRO A 15 46.51 -0.72 29.34
CA PRO A 15 45.91 0.52 29.85
C PRO A 15 44.47 0.25 30.34
N ALA A 16 44.10 0.62 31.57
CA ALA A 16 43.59 1.94 31.96
C ALA A 16 42.38 2.37 31.10
N SER A 17 41.17 2.09 31.58
CA SER A 17 39.95 2.77 31.14
C SER A 17 39.29 3.42 32.36
N ALA A 18 39.02 4.72 32.23
CA ALA A 18 38.29 5.55 33.16
C ALA A 18 36.81 5.57 32.77
N TYR A 19 35.95 5.48 33.78
CA TYR A 19 34.57 5.98 33.93
C TYR A 19 33.74 6.32 32.68
N HIS A 20 32.54 5.72 32.58
CA HIS A 20 31.28 6.42 32.85
C HIS A 20 30.07 5.47 32.93
N ALA A 21 29.13 5.88 33.77
CA ALA A 21 27.92 5.18 34.22
C ALA A 21 26.78 5.14 33.18
N ALA A 22 25.91 4.14 33.29
CA ALA A 22 24.45 4.27 33.28
C ALA A 22 23.80 2.88 33.44
N ALA A 23 23.03 2.70 34.51
CA ALA A 23 22.18 1.54 34.74
C ALA A 23 20.83 1.69 34.03
N PRO A 24 20.15 0.59 33.69
CA PRO A 24 18.70 0.57 33.62
C PRO A 24 18.10 -0.20 34.81
N SER A 25 17.28 0.51 35.57
CA SER A 25 16.31 -0.02 36.51
C SER A 25 15.15 -0.70 35.77
N SER A 26 14.77 -1.90 36.23
CA SER A 26 13.40 -2.38 36.06
C SER A 26 12.98 -3.14 37.33
N HIS A 27 11.91 -2.67 37.93
CA HIS A 27 11.18 -3.30 39.01
C HIS A 27 9.71 -3.39 38.62
N SER A 28 9.05 -4.41 39.18
CA SER A 28 7.60 -4.51 39.40
C SER A 28 6.76 -4.95 38.19
N SER A 29 5.74 -5.82 38.27
CA SER A 29 5.29 -6.95 39.12
C SER A 29 3.77 -7.04 38.92
N GLY A 30 3.20 -8.26 38.87
CA GLY A 30 1.77 -8.53 39.05
C GLY A 30 1.04 -8.81 37.74
N SER A 31 0.57 -10.01 37.38
CA SER A 31 -0.24 -11.07 38.04
C SER A 31 -1.76 -10.87 37.94
N TYR A 32 -2.43 -11.97 37.54
CA TYR A 32 -3.84 -12.38 37.68
C TYR A 32 -4.70 -12.52 36.39
N PHE A 33 -4.76 -13.78 35.92
CA PHE A 33 -5.93 -14.67 35.85
C PHE A 33 -7.36 -14.14 35.58
N SER A 34 -8.01 -14.82 34.63
CA SER A 34 -9.35 -15.46 34.69
C SER A 34 -10.56 -14.81 33.98
N SER A 35 -10.98 -15.51 32.92
CA SER A 35 -12.30 -16.13 32.66
C SER A 35 -13.62 -15.35 32.68
N LYS A 36 -14.51 -15.82 31.77
CA LYS A 36 -15.99 -15.89 31.78
C LYS A 36 -16.81 -14.83 31.04
N SER A 37 -17.34 -15.30 29.90
CA SER A 37 -18.77 -15.46 29.55
C SER A 37 -19.81 -14.36 29.81
N ARG A 38 -20.67 -14.24 28.78
CA ARG A 38 -22.14 -14.01 28.75
C ARG A 38 -22.67 -12.60 28.44
N THR A 39 -23.34 -12.53 27.27
CA THR A 39 -24.73 -12.11 26.96
C THR A 39 -25.33 -10.77 27.41
N GLU A 40 -26.30 -10.35 26.57
CA GLU A 40 -27.40 -9.40 26.76
C GLU A 40 -27.04 -7.91 26.55
N SER A 41 -27.60 -7.25 25.52
CA SER A 41 -29.00 -6.79 25.41
C SER A 41 -29.40 -5.91 26.57
N ILE A 42 -29.61 -4.62 26.30
CA ILE A 42 -30.68 -3.71 26.79
C ILE A 42 -30.26 -2.28 26.42
N LEU A 43 -31.14 -1.58 25.69
CA LEU A 43 -31.65 -0.28 26.14
C LEU A 43 -32.89 0.13 25.32
N SER A 44 -34.00 0.02 26.04
CA SER A 44 -35.31 0.60 25.79
C SER A 44 -35.43 1.93 26.54
N GLY A 45 -36.37 2.79 26.13
CA GLY A 45 -36.82 4.02 26.82
C GLY A 45 -37.21 5.09 25.79
N VAL A 46 -38.45 5.22 25.30
CA VAL A 46 -39.77 5.49 25.92
C VAL A 46 -39.87 6.87 26.58
N THR A 47 -40.75 7.72 26.03
CA THR A 47 -41.76 8.56 26.72
C THR A 47 -42.87 8.85 25.70
N TYR A 48 -44.06 8.27 25.86
CA TYR A 48 -45.27 8.80 26.52
C TYR A 48 -46.03 9.85 25.70
N THR A 49 -47.22 9.48 25.20
CA THR A 49 -48.52 10.08 25.58
C THR A 49 -49.68 9.29 24.93
N GLU A 50 -50.52 8.75 25.79
CA GLU A 50 -51.89 8.23 25.62
C GLU A 50 -52.88 9.37 25.24
N PRO A 51 -54.23 9.21 25.13
CA PRO A 51 -55.08 8.00 25.10
C PRO A 51 -56.37 8.10 24.19
N TYR A 52 -57.18 7.02 24.24
CA TYR A 52 -58.64 6.93 24.03
C TYR A 52 -59.25 7.14 22.63
N GLU A 53 -59.76 6.02 22.12
CA GLU A 53 -60.71 5.90 21.03
C GLU A 53 -62.11 5.66 21.63
N TYR A 54 -63.03 6.62 21.47
CA TYR A 54 -64.46 6.42 21.68
C TYR A 54 -65.30 7.48 20.95
N GLY A 55 -66.26 7.03 20.14
CA GLY A 55 -67.61 7.62 20.12
C GLY A 55 -68.08 8.40 18.88
N SER A 56 -69.23 7.93 18.38
CA SER A 56 -70.37 8.73 17.90
C SER A 56 -70.52 8.99 16.39
N TYR A 57 -71.04 7.98 15.69
CA TYR A 57 -71.88 8.18 14.50
C TYR A 57 -73.32 8.43 14.97
N GLY A 58 -73.80 9.66 14.78
CA GLY A 58 -75.18 10.07 15.04
C GLY A 58 -75.78 10.70 13.79
N SER A 59 -76.96 10.18 13.41
CA SER A 59 -78.06 10.80 12.64
C SER A 59 -78.61 9.84 11.59
N ARG A 60 -79.42 8.89 12.07
CA ARG A 60 -80.43 8.17 11.31
C ARG A 60 -81.76 8.56 11.95
N SER A 61 -82.52 9.43 11.28
CA SER A 61 -83.88 9.80 11.68
C SER A 61 -84.78 9.55 10.48
N SER A 62 -85.52 8.45 10.57
CA SER A 62 -86.58 8.03 9.66
C SER A 62 -87.69 7.54 10.58
N ASP A 63 -88.57 8.46 10.99
CA ASP A 63 -89.85 8.11 11.61
C ASP A 63 -90.95 8.63 10.71
N GLY A 64 -91.47 7.72 9.89
CA GLY A 64 -92.82 7.80 9.36
C GLY A 64 -93.75 7.27 10.43
N GLY A 65 -94.68 8.11 10.88
CA GLY A 65 -95.73 7.73 11.82
C GLY A 65 -96.95 8.58 11.56
N SER A 66 -97.93 8.03 10.85
CA SER A 66 -99.31 8.53 10.86
C SER A 66 -100.26 7.39 10.51
N GLU A 67 -100.97 6.86 11.50
CA GLU A 67 -102.29 6.25 11.34
C GLU A 67 -102.86 5.89 12.73
N VAL A 68 -103.85 6.67 13.18
CA VAL A 68 -104.94 6.33 14.12
C VAL A 68 -106.09 7.29 13.73
N LEU A 69 -107.16 6.82 13.08
CA LEU A 69 -108.52 6.54 13.63
C LEU A 69 -109.07 7.70 14.51
N GLU A 70 -110.29 8.23 14.37
CA GLU A 70 -111.57 7.57 14.12
C GLU A 70 -112.70 8.61 13.88
N GLU A 71 -113.64 8.27 12.99
CA GLU A 71 -115.09 8.53 12.90
C GLU A 71 -115.79 9.78 13.49
N HIS A 72 -116.71 10.39 12.72
CA HIS A 72 -118.18 10.19 12.81
C HIS A 72 -118.99 11.25 12.00
N HIS A 73 -119.91 10.76 11.15
CA HIS A 73 -121.31 11.20 10.85
C HIS A 73 -121.66 12.70 10.66
N SER A 74 -122.64 13.16 9.86
CA SER A 74 -123.63 12.61 8.93
C SER A 74 -124.46 13.79 8.37
N THR A 75 -125.14 13.58 7.22
CA THR A 75 -126.43 14.18 6.76
C THR A 75 -126.47 15.62 6.20
N GLY A 76 -126.73 15.73 4.88
CA GLY A 76 -127.16 16.95 4.15
C GLY A 76 -128.66 17.27 4.32
N PRO A 77 -129.42 17.77 3.31
CA PRO A 77 -129.08 18.45 2.05
C PRO A 77 -129.96 19.73 1.81
N ARG A 78 -129.70 20.53 0.74
CA ARG A 78 -130.71 21.03 -0.23
C ARG A 78 -130.17 22.14 -1.14
N ALA A 79 -130.50 21.98 -2.43
CA ALA A 79 -130.36 22.96 -3.49
C ALA A 79 -131.41 24.08 -3.38
N SER A 80 -131.08 25.27 -3.88
CA SER A 80 -132.07 26.23 -4.39
C SER A 80 -131.46 27.11 -5.48
N THR A 81 -132.22 27.23 -6.56
CA THR A 81 -131.95 27.86 -7.85
C THR A 81 -132.52 29.29 -7.94
N HIS A 82 -131.84 30.16 -8.70
CA HIS A 82 -132.31 31.42 -9.34
C HIS A 82 -132.65 32.60 -8.40
N HIS A 83 -132.28 33.87 -8.67
CA HIS A 83 -132.07 34.63 -9.91
C HIS A 83 -130.94 35.69 -9.77
N GLN A 84 -130.21 35.95 -10.88
CA GLN A 84 -129.47 37.20 -11.14
C GLN A 84 -130.45 38.36 -11.38
N PRO A 85 -130.11 39.63 -11.09
CA PRO A 85 -129.01 40.31 -11.78
C PRO A 85 -128.19 41.24 -10.88
N HIS A 86 -126.86 41.26 -11.03
CA HIS A 86 -126.08 42.36 -10.49
C HIS A 86 -125.06 42.88 -11.50
N ASP A 87 -125.04 44.21 -11.52
CA ASP A 87 -124.48 45.19 -12.42
C ASP A 87 -123.06 44.93 -12.92
N GLU A 88 -122.72 45.48 -14.10
CA GLU A 88 -121.34 45.53 -14.62
C GLU A 88 -120.34 46.13 -13.61
N SER A 89 -120.83 46.90 -12.63
CA SER A 89 -120.07 47.38 -11.47
C SER A 89 -119.53 46.26 -10.59
N GLU A 90 -120.27 45.17 -10.34
CA GLU A 90 -119.77 44.03 -9.56
C GLU A 90 -118.63 43.29 -10.28
N ARG A 91 -118.66 43.23 -11.61
CA ARG A 91 -117.56 42.66 -12.40
C ARG A 91 -116.31 43.53 -12.33
N ILE A 92 -116.47 44.85 -12.33
CA ILE A 92 -115.35 45.80 -12.16
C ILE A 92 -114.77 45.67 -10.75
N HIS A 93 -115.60 45.66 -9.71
CA HIS A 93 -115.17 45.44 -8.33
C HIS A 93 -114.45 44.10 -8.15
N SER A 94 -114.99 43.01 -8.71
CA SER A 94 -114.35 41.69 -8.69
C SER A 94 -112.97 41.72 -9.38
N ARG A 95 -112.84 42.45 -10.49
CA ARG A 95 -111.55 42.56 -11.20
C ARG A 95 -110.53 43.43 -10.47
N MET A 96 -110.98 44.49 -9.79
CA MET A 96 -110.12 45.28 -8.89
C MET A 96 -109.59 44.40 -7.76
N GLN A 97 -110.46 43.63 -7.11
CA GLN A 97 -110.09 42.72 -6.02
C GLN A 97 -109.07 41.66 -6.48
N VAL A 98 -109.22 41.11 -7.69
CA VAL A 98 -108.23 40.18 -8.27
C VAL A 98 -106.87 40.84 -8.52
N LEU A 99 -106.83 42.14 -8.87
CA LEU A 99 -105.57 42.86 -9.06
C LEU A 99 -104.89 43.17 -7.72
N GLU A 100 -105.66 43.51 -6.70
CA GLU A 100 -105.18 43.67 -5.31
C GLU A 100 -104.58 42.37 -4.79
N ASP A 101 -105.27 41.24 -5.01
CA ASP A 101 -104.78 39.91 -4.66
C ASP A 101 -103.48 39.57 -5.40
N LYS A 102 -103.35 39.96 -6.67
CA LYS A 102 -102.10 39.75 -7.44
C LYS A 102 -100.95 40.59 -6.89
N ILE A 103 -101.20 41.81 -6.43
CA ILE A 103 -100.20 42.63 -5.73
C ILE A 103 -99.75 41.93 -4.44
N ALA A 104 -100.71 41.47 -3.63
CA ALA A 104 -100.43 40.76 -2.38
C ALA A 104 -99.63 39.46 -2.62
N ARG A 105 -100.07 38.63 -3.57
CA ARG A 105 -99.36 37.38 -3.95
C ARG A 105 -97.94 37.64 -4.45
N THR A 106 -97.71 38.75 -5.17
CA THR A 106 -96.38 39.11 -5.65
C THR A 106 -95.45 39.49 -4.49
N ARG A 107 -95.97 40.24 -3.50
CA ARG A 107 -95.22 40.52 -2.26
C ARG A 107 -94.86 39.24 -1.51
N HIS A 108 -95.78 38.27 -1.45
CA HIS A 108 -95.52 36.97 -0.83
C HIS A 108 -94.46 36.15 -1.58
N LYS A 109 -94.53 36.09 -2.92
CA LYS A 109 -93.49 35.40 -3.73
C LYS A 109 -92.10 36.01 -3.52
N TRP A 110 -92.01 37.32 -3.31
CA TRP A 110 -90.75 37.97 -2.96
C TRP A 110 -90.29 37.60 -1.55
N ALA A 111 -91.20 37.60 -0.56
CA ALA A 111 -90.88 37.17 0.79
C ALA A 111 -90.36 35.71 0.84
N ASP A 112 -90.87 34.85 -0.03
CA ASP A 112 -90.41 33.46 -0.21
C ASP A 112 -89.07 33.34 -0.98
N GLY A 113 -88.47 34.44 -1.43
CA GLY A 113 -87.25 34.45 -2.25
C GLY A 113 -87.43 33.90 -3.67
N LYS A 114 -88.66 33.65 -4.11
CA LYS A 114 -88.99 33.07 -5.43
C LYS A 114 -88.82 34.07 -6.58
N ILE A 115 -88.81 35.38 -6.29
CA ILE A 115 -88.60 36.45 -7.27
C ILE A 115 -87.64 37.50 -6.72
N ASN A 116 -86.88 38.12 -7.61
CA ASN A 116 -85.88 39.13 -7.25
C ASN A 116 -86.55 40.48 -6.95
N PRO A 117 -85.95 41.34 -6.09
CA PRO A 117 -86.54 42.64 -5.72
C PRO A 117 -86.93 43.56 -6.90
N PRO A 118 -86.12 43.69 -7.98
CA PRO A 118 -86.51 44.51 -9.14
C PRO A 118 -87.74 43.96 -9.87
N ASP A 119 -87.86 42.64 -9.96
CA ASP A 119 -88.97 41.96 -10.62
C ASP A 119 -90.28 42.07 -9.82
N MET A 120 -90.17 42.01 -8.48
CA MET A 120 -91.28 42.31 -7.57
C MET A 120 -91.80 43.73 -7.75
N LEU A 121 -90.91 44.73 -7.77
CA LEU A 121 -91.29 46.13 -7.92
C LEU A 121 -91.97 46.40 -9.26
N LEU A 122 -91.45 45.82 -10.34
CA LEU A 122 -92.00 45.94 -11.69
C LEU A 122 -93.43 45.34 -11.76
N ARG A 123 -93.62 44.13 -11.23
CA ARG A 123 -94.93 43.44 -11.22
C ARG A 123 -95.96 44.21 -10.39
N ILE A 124 -95.58 44.70 -9.22
CA ILE A 124 -96.47 45.51 -8.37
C ILE A 124 -96.83 46.84 -9.05
N ALA A 125 -95.86 47.55 -9.62
CA ALA A 125 -96.11 48.80 -10.33
C ALA A 125 -97.08 48.60 -11.50
N ASN A 126 -96.95 47.48 -12.23
CA ASN A 126 -97.85 47.15 -13.33
C ASN A 126 -99.27 46.81 -12.85
N TYR A 127 -99.43 45.99 -11.82
CA TYR A 127 -100.77 45.70 -11.29
C TYR A 127 -101.44 46.95 -10.71
N ARG A 128 -100.67 47.84 -10.06
CA ARG A 128 -101.16 49.13 -9.59
C ARG A 128 -101.60 50.02 -10.75
N ARG A 129 -100.80 50.12 -11.81
CA ARG A 129 -101.18 50.89 -13.01
C ARG A 129 -102.45 50.36 -13.68
N ILE A 130 -102.62 49.04 -13.75
CA ILE A 130 -103.84 48.41 -14.28
C ILE A 130 -105.03 48.68 -13.35
N LEU A 131 -104.81 48.65 -12.03
CA LEU A 131 -105.84 48.95 -11.03
C LEU A 131 -106.27 50.42 -11.12
N ASP A 132 -105.33 51.35 -11.24
CA ASP A 132 -105.60 52.78 -11.42
C ASP A 132 -106.40 53.05 -12.71
N MET A 133 -106.10 52.33 -13.79
CA MET A 133 -106.87 52.42 -15.04
C MET A 133 -108.29 51.83 -14.95
N VAL A 134 -108.51 50.83 -14.11
CA VAL A 134 -109.83 50.22 -13.88
C VAL A 134 -110.66 51.06 -12.90
N ALA A 135 -110.00 51.80 -12.02
CA ALA A 135 -110.62 52.63 -10.97
C ALA A 135 -110.98 54.06 -11.42
N THR A 136 -110.59 54.51 -12.64
CA THR A 136 -110.97 55.84 -13.15
C THR A 136 -112.46 55.92 -13.52
N PRO A 137 -113.17 57.04 -13.22
CA PRO A 137 -114.62 57.17 -13.42
C PRO A 137 -115.09 56.97 -14.88
N ASP A 138 -114.21 57.24 -15.86
CA ASP A 138 -114.50 57.10 -17.29
C ASP A 138 -114.40 55.65 -17.80
N ALA A 139 -113.81 54.72 -17.04
CA ALA A 139 -113.63 53.32 -17.44
C ALA A 139 -114.94 52.51 -17.44
N CYS A 140 -116.03 53.05 -16.88
CA CYS A 140 -117.35 52.44 -16.90
C CYS A 140 -118.14 52.71 -18.19
N ARG A 141 -117.60 53.43 -19.19
CA ARG A 141 -118.32 53.75 -20.44
C ARG A 141 -117.68 53.33 -21.76
N ASP A 142 -116.38 52.99 -21.82
CA ASP A 142 -115.70 52.65 -23.09
C ASP A 142 -114.97 51.30 -23.09
N SER A 143 -115.41 50.40 -23.98
CA SER A 143 -114.89 49.03 -24.15
C SER A 143 -113.58 48.93 -24.96
N SER A 144 -113.06 50.04 -25.49
CA SER A 144 -111.85 50.12 -26.31
C SER A 144 -110.53 50.10 -25.52
N LEU A 145 -110.56 50.33 -24.21
CA LEU A 145 -109.38 50.32 -23.33
C LEU A 145 -108.82 48.91 -23.04
N LYS A 146 -109.53 47.84 -23.44
CA LYS A 146 -109.12 46.45 -23.25
C LYS A 146 -107.93 46.03 -24.14
N LEU A 147 -107.74 46.67 -25.30
CA LEU A 147 -106.69 46.32 -26.28
C LEU A 147 -105.28 46.79 -25.90
N ARG A 148 -105.14 47.84 -25.08
CA ARG A 148 -103.81 48.37 -24.67
C ARG A 148 -103.12 47.55 -23.58
N VAL A 149 -103.86 46.72 -22.85
CA VAL A 149 -103.33 45.93 -21.72
C VAL A 149 -102.60 44.68 -22.20
N ASP A 150 -103.05 44.07 -23.30
CA ASP A 150 -102.44 42.86 -23.85
C ASP A 150 -101.09 43.15 -24.53
N GLU A 151 -100.93 44.32 -25.15
CA GLU A 151 -99.68 44.75 -25.79
C GLU A 151 -98.55 45.04 -24.78
N VAL A 152 -98.89 45.57 -23.60
CA VAL A 152 -97.93 45.79 -22.50
C VAL A 152 -97.49 44.46 -21.89
N HIS A 153 -98.37 43.46 -21.84
CA HIS A 153 -98.03 42.12 -21.37
C HIS A 153 -97.08 41.38 -22.33
N GLY A 154 -97.22 41.59 -23.64
CA GLY A 154 -96.31 41.06 -24.66
C GLY A 154 -94.87 41.59 -24.50
N LYS A 155 -94.71 42.92 -24.41
CA LYS A 155 -93.39 43.58 -24.25
C LYS A 155 -92.66 43.19 -22.95
N LEU A 156 -93.41 42.87 -21.89
CA LEU A 156 -92.83 42.43 -20.62
C LEU A 156 -92.21 41.03 -20.72
N LYS A 157 -92.87 40.12 -21.45
CA LYS A 157 -92.35 38.76 -21.67
C LYS A 157 -91.08 38.79 -22.51
N GLU A 158 -90.99 39.69 -23.50
CA GLU A 158 -89.78 39.87 -24.31
C GLU A 158 -88.59 40.33 -23.46
N LEU A 159 -88.79 41.30 -22.55
CA LEU A 159 -87.73 41.76 -21.63
C LEU A 159 -87.31 40.69 -20.60
N GLU A 160 -88.24 39.87 -20.10
CA GLU A 160 -87.93 38.76 -19.19
C GLU A 160 -87.10 37.67 -19.90
N VAL A 161 -87.41 37.38 -21.17
CA VAL A 161 -86.63 36.48 -22.02
C VAL A 161 -85.25 37.07 -22.31
N GLU A 162 -85.15 38.34 -22.67
CA GLU A 162 -83.87 39.00 -22.94
C GLU A 162 -82.97 39.06 -21.68
N ALA A 163 -83.55 39.36 -20.52
CA ALA A 163 -82.81 39.37 -19.25
C ALA A 163 -82.31 37.97 -18.85
N ASN A 164 -83.11 36.93 -19.11
CA ASN A 164 -82.69 35.55 -18.86
C ASN A 164 -81.57 35.11 -19.81
N ILE A 165 -81.63 35.49 -21.09
CA ILE A 165 -80.56 35.22 -22.07
C ILE A 165 -79.25 35.90 -21.67
N ARG A 166 -79.32 37.15 -21.19
CA ARG A 166 -78.12 37.86 -20.69
C ARG A 166 -77.53 37.18 -19.45
N ARG A 167 -78.36 36.77 -18.50
CA ARG A 167 -77.90 36.03 -17.30
C ARG A 167 -77.26 34.69 -17.62
N THR A 168 -77.82 33.92 -18.55
CA THR A 168 -77.22 32.63 -18.95
C THR A 168 -75.88 32.86 -19.63
N ARG A 169 -75.79 33.87 -20.50
CA ARG A 169 -74.54 34.20 -21.19
C ARG A 169 -73.44 34.69 -20.23
N GLU A 170 -73.77 35.58 -19.30
CA GLU A 170 -72.84 36.04 -18.26
C GLU A 170 -72.45 34.92 -17.29
N GLY A 171 -73.39 34.03 -16.96
CA GLY A 171 -73.15 32.85 -16.13
C GLY A 171 -72.20 31.84 -16.79
N ASP A 172 -72.38 31.58 -18.08
CA ASP A 172 -71.52 30.69 -18.87
C ASP A 172 -70.11 31.29 -19.06
N GLU A 173 -70.01 32.59 -19.35
CA GLU A 173 -68.72 33.29 -19.47
C GLU A 173 -67.94 33.29 -18.14
N MET A 174 -68.63 33.49 -17.01
CA MET A 174 -68.04 33.40 -15.66
C MET A 174 -67.60 31.97 -15.31
N GLN A 175 -68.37 30.95 -15.69
CA GLN A 175 -67.98 29.55 -15.48
C GLN A 175 -66.77 29.15 -16.34
N ASP A 176 -66.72 29.58 -17.59
CA ASP A 176 -65.60 29.29 -18.49
C ASP A 176 -64.30 29.98 -18.03
N MET A 177 -64.39 31.21 -17.52
CA MET A 177 -63.25 31.91 -16.91
C MET A 177 -62.77 31.18 -15.65
N ALA A 178 -63.70 30.73 -14.78
CA ALA A 178 -63.35 29.96 -13.59
C ALA A 178 -62.70 28.60 -13.92
N ARG A 179 -63.19 27.91 -14.96
CA ARG A 179 -62.59 26.65 -15.46
C ARG A 179 -61.19 26.86 -16.01
N LYS A 180 -60.99 27.89 -16.84
CA LYS A 180 -59.66 28.24 -17.39
C LYS A 180 -58.67 28.61 -16.29
N ASP A 181 -59.09 29.32 -15.26
CA ASP A 181 -58.23 29.66 -14.12
C ASP A 181 -57.90 28.44 -13.25
N ALA A 182 -58.84 27.52 -13.06
CA ALA A 182 -58.59 26.25 -12.38
C ALA A 182 -57.57 25.40 -13.17
N GLU A 183 -57.73 25.28 -14.48
CA GLU A 183 -56.81 24.56 -15.37
C GLU A 183 -55.41 25.18 -15.38
N ARG A 184 -55.30 26.52 -15.42
CA ARG A 184 -54.00 27.22 -15.28
C ARG A 184 -53.31 26.93 -13.96
N ARG A 185 -54.06 26.92 -12.85
CA ARG A 185 -53.50 26.60 -11.52
C ARG A 185 -53.05 25.15 -11.45
N GLU A 186 -53.80 24.22 -12.04
CA GLU A 186 -53.42 22.82 -12.09
C GLU A 186 -52.18 22.59 -12.97
N ASN A 187 -52.14 23.17 -14.17
CA ASN A 187 -50.98 23.09 -15.06
C ASN A 187 -49.73 23.68 -14.42
N LYS A 188 -49.84 24.81 -13.70
CA LYS A 188 -48.71 25.38 -12.95
C LYS A 188 -48.21 24.42 -11.86
N LYS A 189 -49.11 23.75 -11.12
CA LYS A 189 -48.74 22.74 -10.13
C LYS A 189 -48.08 21.52 -10.78
N ARG A 190 -48.58 21.05 -11.92
CA ARG A 190 -47.97 19.95 -12.69
C ARG A 190 -46.57 20.32 -13.17
N GLU A 191 -46.38 21.49 -13.78
CA GLU A 191 -45.06 21.97 -14.18
C GLU A 191 -44.09 22.08 -13.01
N GLU A 192 -44.52 22.64 -11.87
CA GLU A 192 -43.68 22.72 -10.67
C GLU A 192 -43.28 21.34 -10.15
N SER A 193 -44.22 20.38 -10.15
CA SER A 193 -43.93 18.99 -9.75
C SER A 193 -42.96 18.30 -10.71
N GLU A 194 -43.09 18.52 -12.02
CA GLU A 194 -42.15 17.99 -13.03
C GLU A 194 -40.77 18.60 -12.88
N ARG A 195 -40.69 19.92 -12.64
CA ARG A 195 -39.42 20.62 -12.37
C ARG A 195 -38.74 20.07 -11.12
N GLN A 196 -39.49 19.89 -10.04
CA GLN A 196 -38.97 19.26 -8.82
C GLN A 196 -38.50 17.82 -9.07
N GLN A 197 -39.27 17.03 -9.81
CA GLN A 197 -38.91 15.65 -10.12
C GLN A 197 -37.65 15.56 -10.99
N ARG A 198 -37.49 16.45 -11.98
CA ARG A 198 -36.26 16.58 -12.78
C ARG A 198 -35.07 16.96 -11.91
N LEU A 199 -35.22 17.94 -11.03
CA LEU A 199 -34.16 18.39 -10.13
C LEU A 199 -33.72 17.28 -9.16
N MET A 200 -34.66 16.45 -8.68
CA MET A 200 -34.36 15.27 -7.86
C MET A 200 -33.60 14.20 -8.66
N ARG A 201 -33.98 13.96 -9.92
CA ARG A 201 -33.27 13.03 -10.80
C ARG A 201 -31.85 13.51 -11.13
N GLU A 202 -31.68 14.79 -11.40
CA GLU A 202 -30.36 15.41 -11.63
C GLU A 202 -29.48 15.31 -10.39
N ARG A 203 -29.99 15.67 -9.21
CA ARG A 203 -29.27 15.48 -7.93
C ARG A 203 -28.89 14.03 -7.68
N ALA A 204 -29.75 13.07 -8.01
CA ALA A 204 -29.45 11.65 -7.88
C ALA A 204 -28.34 11.20 -8.85
N ALA A 205 -28.41 11.67 -10.11
CA ALA A 205 -27.39 11.39 -11.12
C ALA A 205 -26.04 12.01 -10.76
N GLU A 206 -26.02 13.24 -10.25
CA GLU A 206 -24.81 13.91 -9.78
C GLU A 206 -24.19 13.19 -8.57
N LYS A 207 -25.01 12.82 -7.58
CA LYS A 207 -24.53 11.99 -6.45
C LYS A 207 -23.94 10.67 -6.91
N LYS A 208 -24.50 10.05 -7.94
CA LYS A 208 -23.96 8.82 -8.53
C LYS A 208 -22.61 9.07 -9.20
N ARG A 209 -22.49 10.11 -10.03
CA ARG A 209 -21.21 10.52 -10.65
C ARG A 209 -20.12 10.78 -9.61
N ILE A 210 -20.43 11.48 -8.52
CA ILE A 210 -19.47 11.75 -7.44
C ILE A 210 -19.03 10.45 -6.75
N ARG A 211 -19.93 9.48 -6.55
CA ARG A 211 -19.56 8.17 -5.99
C ARG A 211 -18.67 7.39 -6.94
N ASP A 212 -19.04 7.33 -8.21
CA ASP A 212 -18.30 6.61 -9.25
C ASP A 212 -16.90 7.22 -9.42
N GLU A 213 -16.77 8.55 -9.40
CA GLU A 213 -15.48 9.26 -9.46
C GLU A 213 -14.62 8.99 -8.21
N LYS A 214 -15.22 8.98 -7.02
CA LYS A 214 -14.52 8.62 -5.78
C LYS A 214 -14.04 7.17 -5.80
N GLU A 215 -14.83 6.25 -6.36
CA GLU A 215 -14.46 4.85 -6.48
C GLU A 215 -13.35 4.66 -7.54
N ALA A 216 -13.44 5.35 -8.67
CA ALA A 216 -12.40 5.37 -9.70
C ALA A 216 -11.06 5.89 -9.14
N LYS A 217 -11.08 7.03 -8.43
CA LYS A 217 -9.89 7.58 -7.76
C LYS A 217 -9.29 6.62 -6.72
N LYS A 218 -10.13 5.84 -6.01
CA LYS A 218 -9.65 4.80 -5.08
C LYS A 218 -8.98 3.63 -5.82
N LYS A 219 -9.58 3.18 -6.93
CA LYS A 219 -9.02 2.10 -7.77
C LYS A 219 -7.69 2.52 -8.39
N GLU A 220 -7.62 3.72 -8.93
CA GLU A 220 -6.40 4.30 -9.50
C GLU A 220 -5.27 4.38 -8.46
N LYS A 221 -5.54 4.91 -7.26
CA LYS A 221 -4.55 4.94 -6.16
C LYS A 221 -4.08 3.54 -5.75
N ALA A 222 -4.99 2.57 -5.69
CA ALA A 222 -4.64 1.19 -5.37
C ALA A 222 -3.77 0.54 -6.46
N GLU A 223 -4.01 0.87 -7.72
CA GLU A 223 -3.21 0.40 -8.85
C GLU A 223 -1.82 1.04 -8.88
N GLU A 224 -1.73 2.36 -8.66
CA GLU A 224 -0.46 3.08 -8.53
C GLU A 224 0.37 2.53 -7.36
N GLU A 225 -0.26 2.20 -6.23
CA GLU A 225 0.44 1.59 -5.09
C GLU A 225 0.94 0.16 -5.43
N LYS A 226 0.15 -0.64 -6.15
CA LYS A 226 0.59 -1.96 -6.64
C LYS A 226 1.80 -1.82 -7.57
N GLN A 227 1.78 -0.86 -8.50
CA GLN A 227 2.91 -0.59 -9.39
C GLN A 227 4.16 -0.14 -8.61
N LYS A 228 4.01 0.74 -7.60
CA LYS A 228 5.13 1.12 -6.73
C LYS A 228 5.70 -0.07 -5.95
N ARG A 229 4.86 -1.01 -5.52
CA ARG A 229 5.30 -2.24 -4.83
C ARG A 229 6.07 -3.15 -5.78
N THR A 230 5.58 -3.39 -7.00
CA THR A 230 6.27 -4.23 -7.99
C THR A 230 7.60 -3.61 -8.44
N GLU A 231 7.66 -2.29 -8.62
CA GLU A 231 8.90 -1.59 -8.96
C GLU A 231 9.93 -1.68 -7.82
N LYS A 232 9.50 -1.47 -6.56
CA LYS A 232 10.38 -1.64 -5.38
C LYS A 232 10.89 -3.08 -5.26
N GLU A 233 10.04 -4.07 -5.50
CA GLU A 233 10.44 -5.47 -5.46
C GLU A 233 11.44 -5.80 -6.57
N LYS A 234 11.22 -5.30 -7.79
CA LYS A 234 12.16 -5.45 -8.92
C LYS A 234 13.51 -4.83 -8.60
N LYS A 235 13.53 -3.60 -8.07
CA LYS A 235 14.77 -2.93 -7.60
C LYS A 235 15.52 -3.75 -6.53
N ARG A 236 14.79 -4.36 -5.59
CA ARG A 236 15.40 -5.24 -4.57
C ARG A 236 15.99 -6.51 -5.19
N LYS A 237 15.29 -7.16 -6.12
CA LYS A 237 15.78 -8.34 -6.84
C LYS A 237 17.02 -8.01 -7.65
N ASP A 238 17.01 -6.89 -8.37
CA ASP A 238 18.16 -6.43 -9.17
C ASP A 238 19.37 -6.08 -8.29
N HIS A 239 19.16 -5.37 -7.18
CA HIS A 239 20.23 -5.09 -6.22
C HIS A 239 20.82 -6.38 -5.63
N ASN A 240 19.97 -7.33 -5.24
CA ASN A 240 20.42 -8.61 -4.69
C ASN A 240 21.18 -9.45 -5.74
N ALA A 241 20.71 -9.46 -6.99
CA ALA A 241 21.39 -10.13 -8.09
C ALA A 241 22.76 -9.50 -8.38
N LYS A 242 22.85 -8.17 -8.41
CA LYS A 242 24.13 -7.44 -8.54
C LYS A 242 25.07 -7.76 -7.38
N PHE A 243 24.58 -7.72 -6.15
CA PHE A 243 25.38 -8.07 -4.97
C PHE A 243 25.89 -9.52 -5.03
N ALA A 244 25.04 -10.47 -5.40
CA ALA A 244 25.43 -11.87 -5.56
C ALA A 244 26.48 -12.06 -6.68
N ALA A 245 26.38 -11.31 -7.79
CA ALA A 245 27.37 -11.31 -8.85
C ALA A 245 28.73 -10.78 -8.36
N VAL A 246 28.75 -9.63 -7.68
CA VAL A 246 29.95 -9.04 -7.08
C VAL A 246 30.61 -9.99 -6.10
N MET A 247 29.83 -10.66 -5.25
CA MET A 247 30.36 -11.64 -4.29
C MET A 247 30.95 -12.89 -4.97
N LYS A 248 30.34 -13.36 -6.07
CA LYS A 248 30.90 -14.46 -6.88
C LYS A 248 32.21 -14.05 -7.54
N GLU A 249 32.29 -12.83 -8.08
CA GLU A 249 33.50 -12.30 -8.69
C GLU A 249 34.63 -12.12 -7.66
N LYS A 250 34.33 -11.55 -6.50
CA LYS A 250 35.30 -11.42 -5.39
C LYS A 250 35.87 -12.78 -4.99
N LYS A 251 35.03 -13.83 -4.87
CA LYS A 251 35.48 -15.20 -4.61
C LYS A 251 36.35 -15.78 -5.73
N ARG A 252 36.09 -15.42 -6.99
CA ARG A 252 36.94 -15.85 -8.13
C ARG A 252 38.30 -15.19 -8.07
N LEU A 253 38.34 -13.87 -7.84
CA LEU A 253 39.58 -13.11 -7.70
C LEU A 253 40.41 -13.60 -6.51
N GLU A 254 39.80 -13.87 -5.37
CA GLU A 254 40.49 -14.43 -4.21
C GLU A 254 41.11 -15.81 -4.50
N LYS A 255 40.39 -16.67 -5.24
CA LYS A 255 40.92 -17.97 -5.68
C LYS A 255 42.09 -17.80 -6.64
N GLU A 256 42.02 -16.86 -7.58
CA GLU A 256 43.13 -16.57 -8.49
C GLU A 256 44.35 -15.98 -7.76
N GLU A 257 44.14 -15.08 -6.81
CA GLU A 257 45.20 -14.52 -5.99
C GLU A 257 45.89 -15.62 -5.15
N ASN A 258 45.12 -16.52 -4.55
CA ASN A 258 45.65 -17.65 -3.80
C ASN A 258 46.44 -18.61 -4.69
N LYS A 259 45.97 -18.91 -5.91
CA LYS A 259 46.73 -19.69 -6.90
C LYS A 259 48.05 -19.01 -7.27
N LYS A 260 48.05 -17.70 -7.50
CA LYS A 260 49.28 -16.93 -7.79
C LYS A 260 50.27 -17.00 -6.62
N LYS A 261 49.79 -16.82 -5.38
CA LYS A 261 50.61 -16.96 -4.17
C LYS A 261 51.18 -18.37 -4.03
N GLU A 262 50.37 -19.39 -4.28
CA GLU A 262 50.81 -20.79 -4.23
C GLU A 262 51.87 -21.09 -5.31
N GLU A 263 51.65 -20.66 -6.55
CA GLU A 263 52.64 -20.78 -7.62
C GLU A 263 53.95 -20.08 -7.26
N GLN A 264 53.89 -18.89 -6.66
CA GLN A 264 55.08 -18.17 -6.21
C GLN A 264 55.82 -18.98 -5.13
N ARG A 265 55.11 -19.52 -4.14
CA ARG A 265 55.71 -20.39 -3.11
C ARG A 265 56.36 -21.64 -3.70
N ILE A 266 55.75 -22.26 -4.71
CA ILE A 266 56.32 -23.41 -5.42
C ILE A 266 57.59 -22.99 -6.17
N ARG A 267 57.60 -21.86 -6.86
CA ARG A 267 58.78 -21.35 -7.57
C ARG A 267 59.93 -21.03 -6.61
N GLU A 268 59.64 -20.37 -5.50
CA GLU A 268 60.62 -20.07 -4.45
C GLU A 268 61.15 -21.35 -3.78
N GLY A 269 60.27 -22.31 -3.49
CA GLY A 269 60.64 -23.62 -2.98
C GLY A 269 61.57 -24.40 -3.93
N LYS A 270 61.28 -24.38 -5.24
CA LYS A 270 62.16 -24.97 -6.26
C LYS A 270 63.53 -24.30 -6.29
N LYS A 271 63.59 -22.96 -6.26
CA LYS A 271 64.86 -22.21 -6.20
C LYS A 271 65.65 -22.55 -4.94
N ALA A 272 64.99 -22.61 -3.78
CA ALA A 272 65.63 -22.97 -2.51
C ALA A 272 66.20 -24.39 -2.54
N LEU A 273 65.45 -25.35 -3.09
CA LEU A 273 65.91 -26.73 -3.29
C LEU A 273 67.11 -26.81 -4.24
N GLU A 274 67.09 -26.05 -5.33
CA GLU A 274 68.21 -25.99 -6.27
C GLU A 274 69.48 -25.42 -5.62
N ILE A 275 69.35 -24.33 -4.85
CA ILE A 275 70.45 -23.75 -4.08
C ILE A 275 71.00 -24.77 -3.08
N ARG A 276 70.13 -25.49 -2.36
CA ARG A 276 70.54 -26.55 -1.43
C ARG A 276 71.31 -27.66 -2.15
N ARG A 277 70.82 -28.15 -3.29
CA ARG A 277 71.52 -29.16 -4.11
C ARG A 277 72.89 -28.69 -4.56
N ARG A 278 73.01 -27.43 -5.02
CA ARG A 278 74.30 -26.83 -5.42
C ARG A 278 75.28 -26.77 -4.25
N ARG A 279 74.81 -26.37 -3.05
CA ARG A 279 75.63 -26.34 -1.83
C ARG A 279 76.08 -27.74 -1.43
N GLU A 280 75.19 -28.71 -1.46
CA GLU A 280 75.50 -30.10 -1.13
C GLU A 280 76.54 -30.70 -2.09
N LYS A 281 76.38 -30.48 -3.41
CA LYS A 281 77.37 -30.87 -4.41
C LYS A 281 78.72 -30.22 -4.14
N ALA A 282 78.75 -28.91 -3.89
CA ALA A 282 79.98 -28.19 -3.57
C ALA A 282 80.67 -28.71 -2.29
N THR A 283 79.91 -29.15 -1.29
CA THR A 283 80.48 -29.80 -0.10
C THR A 283 81.09 -31.15 -0.43
N ARG A 284 80.40 -32.00 -1.19
CA ARG A 284 80.94 -33.30 -1.64
C ARG A 284 82.22 -33.13 -2.46
N ASP A 285 82.23 -32.19 -3.41
CA ASP A 285 83.41 -31.90 -4.22
C ASP A 285 84.60 -31.43 -3.36
N ARG A 286 84.35 -30.66 -2.28
CA ARG A 286 85.41 -30.27 -1.32
C ARG A 286 85.94 -31.47 -0.53
N ASP A 287 85.06 -32.35 -0.09
CA ASP A 287 85.45 -33.54 0.67
C ASP A 287 86.24 -34.52 -0.21
N ASP A 288 85.86 -34.69 -1.48
CA ASP A 288 86.60 -35.52 -2.43
C ASP A 288 87.99 -34.95 -2.72
N ARG A 289 88.11 -33.63 -2.87
CA ARG A 289 89.42 -32.95 -2.99
C ARG A 289 90.29 -33.13 -1.75
N ARG A 290 89.71 -33.04 -0.55
CA ARG A 290 90.43 -33.29 0.71
C ARG A 290 90.95 -34.72 0.76
N LYS A 291 90.11 -35.71 0.48
CA LYS A 291 90.52 -37.12 0.44
C LYS A 291 91.64 -37.38 -0.58
N ALA A 292 91.56 -36.76 -1.76
CA ALA A 292 92.61 -36.86 -2.77
C ALA A 292 93.93 -36.24 -2.28
N SER A 293 93.87 -35.06 -1.65
CA SER A 293 95.04 -34.40 -1.07
C SER A 293 95.65 -35.20 0.08
N ASP A 294 94.82 -35.76 0.96
CA ASP A 294 95.28 -36.60 2.08
C ASP A 294 95.95 -37.88 1.56
N LYS A 295 95.42 -38.45 0.46
CA LYS A 295 96.03 -39.61 -0.20
C LYS A 295 97.40 -39.26 -0.76
N GLN A 296 97.52 -38.15 -1.48
CA GLN A 296 98.81 -37.66 -2.00
C GLN A 296 99.81 -37.37 -0.88
N ALA A 297 99.37 -36.77 0.22
CA ALA A 297 100.23 -36.51 1.37
C ALA A 297 100.75 -37.81 2.01
N ARG A 298 99.91 -38.84 2.11
CA ARG A 298 100.32 -40.17 2.61
C ARG A 298 101.29 -40.86 1.65
N GLU A 299 101.01 -40.85 0.35
CA GLU A 299 101.90 -41.41 -0.68
C GLU A 299 103.27 -40.71 -0.64
N ALA A 300 103.30 -39.38 -0.56
CA ALA A 300 104.54 -38.61 -0.43
C ALA A 300 105.28 -38.90 0.89
N GLU A 301 104.56 -39.09 2.00
CA GLU A 301 105.18 -39.47 3.28
C GLU A 301 105.77 -40.89 3.22
N GLU A 302 105.08 -41.84 2.59
CA GLU A 302 105.57 -43.20 2.38
C GLU A 302 106.81 -43.22 1.48
N GLU A 303 106.80 -42.47 0.38
CA GLU A 303 107.97 -42.28 -0.49
C GLU A 303 109.14 -41.66 0.27
N ALA A 304 108.91 -40.61 1.07
CA ALA A 304 109.94 -39.98 1.89
C ALA A 304 110.52 -40.96 2.93
N ARG A 305 109.67 -41.79 3.56
CA ARG A 305 110.10 -42.85 4.48
C ARG A 305 110.93 -43.91 3.77
N TYR A 306 110.55 -44.30 2.55
CA TYR A 306 111.29 -45.26 1.73
C TYR A 306 112.67 -44.71 1.34
N GLN A 307 112.73 -43.47 0.85
CA GLN A 307 114.00 -42.80 0.51
C GLN A 307 114.91 -42.69 1.73
N LYS A 308 114.37 -42.33 2.90
CA LYS A 308 115.15 -42.28 4.13
C LYS A 308 115.74 -43.65 4.48
N ARG A 309 114.95 -44.73 4.41
CA ARG A 309 115.45 -46.09 4.64
C ARG A 309 116.53 -46.48 3.64
N PHE A 310 116.35 -46.16 2.37
CA PHE A 310 117.33 -46.43 1.32
C PHE A 310 118.67 -45.74 1.62
N THR A 311 118.65 -44.44 1.93
CA THR A 311 119.88 -43.70 2.30
C THR A 311 120.53 -44.21 3.59
N GLU A 312 119.75 -44.60 4.59
CA GLU A 312 120.25 -45.23 5.82
C GLU A 312 120.92 -46.59 5.53
N GLU A 313 120.36 -47.39 4.62
CA GLU A 313 120.96 -48.66 4.20
C GLU A 313 122.22 -48.46 3.36
N GLU A 314 122.22 -47.50 2.44
CA GLU A 314 123.39 -47.16 1.63
C GLU A 314 124.55 -46.66 2.52
N THR A 315 124.28 -45.76 3.47
CA THR A 315 125.28 -45.30 4.44
C THR A 315 125.80 -46.44 5.31
N ARG A 316 124.94 -47.36 5.76
CA ARG A 316 125.36 -48.59 6.47
C ARG A 316 126.22 -49.49 5.60
N TYR A 317 125.89 -49.66 4.33
CA TYR A 317 126.66 -50.46 3.38
C TYR A 317 128.05 -49.86 3.16
N VAL A 318 128.12 -48.56 2.87
CA VAL A 318 129.39 -47.83 2.70
C VAL A 318 130.25 -47.88 3.97
N ALA A 319 129.64 -47.73 5.15
CA ALA A 319 130.35 -47.87 6.43
C ALA A 319 130.92 -49.30 6.61
N LYS A 320 130.15 -50.33 6.29
CA LYS A 320 130.60 -51.74 6.32
C LYS A 320 131.74 -51.97 5.32
N GLU A 321 131.62 -51.48 4.10
CA GLU A 321 132.65 -51.63 3.07
C GLU A 321 133.96 -50.93 3.49
N ASN A 322 133.87 -49.72 4.05
CA ASN A 322 135.02 -48.99 4.59
C ASN A 322 135.67 -49.72 5.77
N LEU A 323 134.89 -50.32 6.67
CA LEU A 323 135.41 -51.17 7.73
C LEU A 323 136.15 -52.39 7.17
N GLN A 324 135.58 -53.07 6.17
CA GLN A 324 136.24 -54.19 5.50
C GLN A 324 137.55 -53.76 4.81
N LYS A 325 137.57 -52.61 4.13
CA LYS A 325 138.79 -52.04 3.54
C LYS A 325 139.85 -51.75 4.60
N LYS A 326 139.47 -51.16 5.74
CA LYS A 326 140.39 -50.93 6.88
C LYS A 326 140.94 -52.25 7.43
N VAL A 327 140.09 -53.26 7.64
CA VAL A 327 140.52 -54.60 8.11
C VAL A 327 141.49 -55.24 7.12
N LYS A 328 141.17 -55.23 5.82
CA LYS A 328 142.08 -55.74 4.77
C LYS A 328 143.43 -55.02 4.77
N LYS A 329 143.43 -53.69 4.94
CA LYS A 329 144.67 -52.90 5.02
C LYS A 329 145.50 -53.26 6.26
N VAL A 330 144.86 -53.45 7.42
CA VAL A 330 145.55 -53.89 8.65
C VAL A 330 146.13 -55.29 8.50
N LEU A 331 145.37 -56.23 7.93
CA LEU A 331 145.86 -57.60 7.67
C LEU A 331 147.01 -57.60 6.66
N GLY A 332 146.89 -56.86 5.56
CA GLY A 332 147.95 -56.71 4.56
C GLY A 332 149.20 -56.05 5.14
N GLY A 333 149.06 -54.99 5.95
CA GLY A 333 150.18 -54.36 6.65
C GLY A 333 150.87 -55.30 7.64
N ARG A 334 150.09 -56.12 8.37
CA ARG A 334 150.63 -57.14 9.28
C ARG A 334 151.38 -58.24 8.52
N GLU A 335 150.89 -58.62 7.34
CA GLU A 335 151.55 -59.59 6.46
C GLU A 335 152.85 -59.01 5.86
N GLU A 336 152.82 -57.76 5.41
CA GLU A 336 154.01 -57.05 4.92
C GLU A 336 155.07 -56.86 6.01
N GLU A 337 154.67 -56.50 7.23
CA GLU A 337 155.56 -56.47 8.40
C GLU A 337 156.17 -57.84 8.69
N SER A 338 155.37 -58.90 8.58
CA SER A 338 155.86 -60.28 8.80
C SER A 338 156.91 -60.65 7.74
N ARG A 339 156.63 -60.36 6.46
CA ARG A 339 157.59 -60.54 5.35
C ARG A 339 158.84 -59.68 5.53
N LYS A 340 158.71 -58.43 6.03
CA LYS A 340 159.85 -57.55 6.30
C LYS A 340 160.74 -58.13 7.40
N ARG A 341 160.17 -58.60 8.51
CA ARG A 341 160.92 -59.28 9.59
C ARG A 341 161.59 -60.55 9.09
N GLU A 342 160.94 -61.30 8.22
CA GLU A 342 161.52 -62.51 7.60
C GLU A 342 162.71 -62.16 6.70
N ARG A 343 162.60 -61.14 5.84
CA ARG A 343 163.71 -60.60 5.04
C ARG A 343 164.86 -60.10 5.91
N GLU A 344 164.56 -59.39 6.99
CA GLU A 344 165.58 -58.91 7.94
C GLU A 344 166.32 -60.08 8.63
N ARG A 345 165.60 -61.12 9.04
CA ARG A 345 166.21 -62.35 9.58
C ARG A 345 167.07 -63.08 8.54
N ALA A 346 166.58 -63.21 7.31
CA ALA A 346 167.33 -63.82 6.21
C ALA A 346 168.61 -63.02 5.91
N ASN A 347 168.54 -61.69 5.88
CA ASN A 347 169.70 -60.81 5.71
C ASN A 347 170.69 -60.92 6.88
N ALA A 348 170.20 -60.98 8.12
CA ALA A 348 171.05 -61.17 9.30
C ALA A 348 171.76 -62.53 9.26
N PHE A 349 171.06 -63.58 8.83
CA PHE A 349 171.65 -64.91 8.62
C PHE A 349 172.69 -64.89 7.50
N ALA A 350 172.38 -64.30 6.34
CA ALA A 350 173.31 -64.16 5.22
C ALA A 350 174.57 -63.38 5.63
N LYS A 351 174.41 -62.30 6.39
CA LYS A 351 175.55 -61.53 6.93
C LYS A 351 176.40 -62.39 7.86
N LYS A 352 175.78 -63.14 8.78
CA LYS A 352 176.50 -64.07 9.66
C LYS A 352 177.27 -65.14 8.87
N VAL A 353 176.67 -65.72 7.84
CA VAL A 353 177.35 -66.69 6.96
C VAL A 353 178.54 -66.06 6.24
N MET A 354 178.39 -64.83 5.72
CA MET A 354 179.49 -64.10 5.08
C MET A 354 180.60 -63.75 6.06
N ASP A 355 180.26 -63.35 7.28
CA ASP A 355 181.22 -63.04 8.34
C ASP A 355 181.96 -64.30 8.82
N ASP A 356 181.25 -65.43 8.99
CA ASP A 356 181.84 -66.74 9.31
C ASP A 356 182.76 -67.23 8.18
N ARG A 357 182.37 -67.04 6.91
CA ARG A 357 183.21 -67.37 5.75
C ARG A 357 184.44 -66.47 5.65
N LYS A 358 184.31 -65.17 5.91
CA LYS A 358 185.45 -64.24 6.02
C LYS A 358 186.38 -64.63 7.16
N LYS A 359 185.84 -65.10 8.29
CA LYS A 359 186.63 -65.56 9.43
C LYS A 359 187.39 -66.85 9.10
N LYS A 360 186.79 -67.77 8.35
CA LYS A 360 187.46 -68.98 7.83
C LYS A 360 188.50 -68.70 6.74
N LEU A 361 188.38 -67.61 5.99
CA LEU A 361 189.38 -67.19 4.99
C LEU A 361 190.56 -66.40 5.59
N LYS A 362 190.46 -66.00 6.87
CA LYS A 362 191.53 -65.32 7.62
C LYS A 362 192.29 -66.26 8.57
N SER A 363 191.87 -67.53 8.61
CA SER A 363 192.60 -68.68 9.16
C SER A 363 193.13 -69.49 7.99
#